data_AF-A0A3D6C5L3-F1
#
_entry.id   AF-A0A3D6C5L3-F1
#
_cell.length_a   1.000
_cell.length_b   1.000
_cell.length_c   1.000
_cell.angle_alpha   90.00
_cell.angle_beta   90.00
_cell.angle_gamma   90.00
#
_symmetry.space_group_name_H-M   'P 1'
#
loop_
_entity.id
_entity.type
_entity.pdbx_description
1 polymer ?
#
loop_
_entity_poly.entity_id
_entity_poly.type
_entity_poly.pdbx_seq_one_letter_code
_entity_poly.pdbx_strand_id
1 'polypeptide(L)'
;MLYSGHFSFDENGKDGDERHGYFTCIASAATPELALLKFRQRIQAIRNDIKEPLFKDIVAVYVEDIVEIADIPDEAVMTRFQSSEGPFPKSRSCSLPTTHFEDIKAFQWLPASEEDAAEPHPPEHYKEAVPFIRFT
;
A
#
# COMPACT_ATOMS: atom_id res chain seq x y z
N MET A 1 19.85 7.04 -2.77
CA MET A 1 18.98 6.37 -3.77
C MET A 1 17.62 6.15 -3.12
N LEU A 2 16.55 6.12 -3.91
CA LEU A 2 15.23 5.77 -3.42
C LEU A 2 15.06 4.26 -3.50
N TYR A 3 14.48 3.62 -2.49
CA TYR A 3 14.16 2.20 -2.50
C TYR A 3 12.67 2.01 -2.30
N SER A 4 12.06 1.11 -3.08
CA SER A 4 10.69 0.63 -2.92
C SER A 4 10.75 -0.82 -2.41
N GLY A 5 10.32 -1.06 -1.18
CA GLY A 5 10.19 -2.40 -0.62
C GLY A 5 8.76 -2.90 -0.81
N HIS A 6 8.60 -4.09 -1.37
CA HIS A 6 7.31 -4.74 -1.50
C HIS A 6 7.20 -5.90 -0.50
N PHE A 7 6.09 -5.89 0.26
CA PHE A 7 5.88 -6.81 1.37
C PHE A 7 4.57 -7.57 1.18
N SER A 8 4.54 -8.77 1.73
CA SER A 8 3.32 -9.52 2.05
C SER A 8 3.20 -9.68 3.56
N PHE A 9 2.00 -9.95 4.05
CA PHE A 9 1.76 -10.20 5.46
C PHE A 9 0.59 -11.16 5.68
N ASP A 10 0.65 -11.85 6.81
CA ASP A 10 -0.45 -12.62 7.38
C ASP A 10 -1.09 -11.83 8.52
N GLU A 11 -2.42 -11.80 8.57
CA GLU A 11 -3.24 -11.10 9.56
C GLU A 11 -4.36 -12.02 10.05
N ASN A 12 -4.68 -11.94 11.34
CA ASN A 12 -5.88 -12.57 11.87
C ASN A 12 -7.08 -11.63 11.68
N GLY A 13 -8.09 -12.09 10.95
CA GLY A 13 -9.38 -11.41 10.83
C GLY A 13 -10.12 -11.33 12.17
N LYS A 14 -11.14 -10.46 12.22
CA LYS A 14 -11.92 -10.23 13.44
C LYS A 14 -12.68 -11.47 13.92
N ASP A 15 -12.99 -12.40 13.01
CA ASP A 15 -13.75 -13.61 13.28
C ASP A 15 -12.85 -14.87 13.29
N GLY A 16 -11.53 -14.69 13.35
CA GLY A 16 -10.54 -15.78 13.33
C GLY A 16 -10.23 -16.33 11.95
N ASP A 17 -10.70 -15.66 10.90
CA ASP A 17 -10.42 -15.92 9.50
C ASP A 17 -9.00 -15.48 9.12
N GLU A 18 -8.27 -16.32 8.39
CA GLU A 18 -6.94 -16.00 7.89
C GLU A 18 -7.04 -14.94 6.78
N ARG A 19 -6.32 -13.83 6.95
CA ARG A 19 -6.22 -12.76 5.95
C ARG A 19 -4.77 -12.62 5.53
N HIS A 20 -4.56 -12.42 4.25
CA HIS A 20 -3.27 -12.05 3.70
C HIS A 20 -3.41 -10.71 2.98
N GLY A 21 -2.32 -9.97 2.93
CA GLY A 21 -2.31 -8.70 2.24
C GLY A 21 -0.93 -8.29 1.82
N TYR A 22 -0.88 -7.12 1.20
CA TYR A 22 0.34 -6.59 0.63
C TYR A 22 0.42 -5.10 0.94
N PHE A 23 1.63 -4.62 1.21
CA PHE A 23 1.90 -3.20 1.27
C PHE A 23 3.25 -2.89 0.64
N THR A 24 3.48 -1.61 0.37
CA THR A 24 4.74 -1.10 -0.16
C THR A 24 5.19 0.03 0.74
N CYS A 25 6.50 0.15 0.93
CA CYS A 25 7.12 1.30 1.59
C CYS A 25 8.23 1.85 0.72
N ILE A 26 8.40 3.18 0.73
CA ILE A 26 9.52 3.82 0.08
C ILE A 26 10.43 4.49 1.12
N ALA A 27 11.74 4.46 0.88
CA ALA A 27 12.71 5.13 1.74
C ALA A 27 13.96 5.51 0.93
N SER A 28 14.50 6.69 1.21
CA SER A 28 15.84 7.03 0.74
C SER A 28 16.90 6.37 1.62
N ALA A 29 17.90 5.73 1.02
CA ALA A 29 19.04 5.15 1.72
C ALA A 29 20.29 5.14 0.82
N ALA A 30 21.44 4.82 1.41
CA ALA A 30 22.70 4.67 0.69
C ALA A 30 22.94 3.24 0.16
N THR A 31 22.31 2.23 0.80
CA THR A 31 22.41 0.82 0.42
C THR A 31 21.07 0.12 0.65
N PRO A 32 20.81 -1.02 -0.02
CA PRO A 32 19.59 -1.80 0.21
C PRO A 32 19.47 -2.32 1.66
N GLU A 33 20.56 -2.63 2.35
CA GLU A 33 20.53 -3.08 3.76
C GLU A 33 20.05 -1.96 4.69
N LEU A 34 20.48 -0.73 4.43
CA LEU A 34 20.01 0.44 5.19
C LEU A 34 18.55 0.78 4.88
N ALA A 35 18.10 0.58 3.64
CA ALA A 35 16.69 0.67 3.29
C ALA A 35 15.86 -0.37 4.06
N LEU A 36 16.30 -1.63 4.08
CA LEU A 36 15.64 -2.70 4.81
C LEU A 36 15.57 -2.43 6.32
N LEU A 37 16.63 -1.86 6.91
CA LEU A 37 16.62 -1.43 8.31
C LEU A 37 15.55 -0.36 8.55
N LYS A 38 15.46 0.65 7.68
CA LYS A 38 14.43 1.70 7.77
C LYS A 38 13.02 1.13 7.63
N PHE A 39 12.80 0.21 6.68
CA PHE A 39 11.52 -0.46 6.53
C PHE A 39 11.13 -1.23 7.79
N ARG A 40 12.05 -2.03 8.34
CA ARG A 40 11.83 -2.77 9.59
C ARG A 40 11.45 -1.83 10.73
N GLN A 41 12.18 -0.74 10.90
CA GLN A 41 11.90 0.26 11.93
C GLN A 41 10.51 0.88 11.76
N ARG A 42 10.11 1.22 10.52
CA ARG A 42 8.78 1.78 10.24
C ARG A 42 7.67 0.77 10.53
N ILE A 43 7.81 -0.48 10.11
CA ILE A 43 6.84 -1.56 10.36
C ILE A 43 6.65 -1.76 11.88
N GLN A 44 7.75 -1.79 12.64
CA GLN A 44 7.71 -1.89 14.10
C GLN A 44 7.06 -0.66 14.75
N ALA A 45 7.37 0.54 14.25
CA ALA A 45 6.77 1.78 14.75
C ALA A 45 5.25 1.79 14.55
N ILE A 46 4.76 1.42 13.36
CA ILE A 46 3.31 1.33 13.08
C ILE A 46 2.65 0.30 14.00
N ARG A 47 3.23 -0.89 14.15
CA ARG A 47 2.67 -1.95 15.01
C ARG A 47 2.59 -1.53 16.48
N ASN A 48 3.54 -0.76 16.95
CA ASN A 48 3.62 -0.34 18.35
C ASN A 48 2.85 0.97 18.63
N ASP A 49 2.36 1.67 17.59
CA ASP A 49 1.60 2.89 17.78
C ASP A 49 0.16 2.59 18.20
N ILE A 50 -0.17 2.97 19.43
CA ILE A 50 -1.50 2.78 20.02
C ILE A 50 -2.55 3.62 19.29
N LYS A 51 -2.17 4.74 18.66
CA LYS A 51 -3.08 5.61 17.91
C LYS A 51 -3.37 5.11 16.50
N GLU A 52 -2.50 4.28 15.93
CA GLU A 52 -2.62 3.72 14.59
C GLU A 52 -2.57 2.18 14.63
N PRO A 53 -3.66 1.48 15.03
CA PRO A 53 -3.65 0.02 15.20
C PRO A 53 -3.65 -0.75 13.87
N LEU A 54 -3.18 -0.14 12.77
CA LEU A 54 -3.20 -0.72 11.42
C LEU A 54 -2.53 -2.09 11.36
N PHE A 55 -1.42 -2.27 12.08
CA PHE A 55 -0.64 -3.51 12.10
C PHE A 55 -0.88 -4.35 13.37
N LYS A 56 -1.95 -4.04 14.13
CA LYS A 56 -2.22 -4.70 15.42
C LYS A 56 -2.41 -6.21 15.27
N ASP A 57 -3.18 -6.62 14.26
CA ASP A 57 -3.59 -8.01 14.06
C ASP A 57 -2.70 -8.75 13.04
N ILE A 58 -1.64 -8.09 12.53
CA ILE A 58 -0.62 -8.70 11.67
C ILE A 58 0.25 -9.65 12.48
N VAL A 59 0.34 -10.89 12.02
CA VAL A 59 1.10 -11.98 12.63
C VAL A 59 2.54 -11.99 12.11
N ALA A 60 2.70 -11.93 10.79
CA ALA A 60 4.00 -11.99 10.12
C ALA A 60 4.05 -11.02 8.93
N VAL A 61 5.25 -10.51 8.65
CA VAL A 61 5.54 -9.68 7.47
C VAL A 61 6.73 -10.29 6.74
N TYR A 62 6.59 -10.49 5.45
CA TYR A 62 7.61 -11.04 4.58
C TYR A 62 8.10 -9.97 3.61
N VAL A 63 9.41 -9.97 3.33
CA VAL A 63 9.99 -9.15 2.27
C VAL A 63 9.92 -9.98 1.00
N GLU A 64 9.20 -9.49 -0.01
CA GLU A 64 9.14 -10.16 -1.32
C GLU A 64 10.34 -9.72 -2.16
N ASP A 65 10.50 -8.41 -2.33
CA ASP A 65 11.59 -7.81 -3.07
C ASP A 65 11.90 -6.37 -2.58
N ILE A 66 13.02 -5.84 -3.04
CA ILE A 66 13.42 -4.44 -2.84
C ILE A 66 13.92 -3.92 -4.19
N VAL A 67 13.28 -2.86 -4.68
CA VAL A 67 13.65 -2.19 -5.93
C VAL A 67 14.43 -0.92 -5.61
N GLU A 68 15.65 -0.81 -6.15
CA GLU A 68 16.43 0.43 -6.11
C GLU A 68 16.05 1.34 -7.29
N ILE A 69 15.75 2.60 -6.99
CA ILE A 69 15.45 3.67 -7.94
C ILE A 69 16.57 4.70 -7.80
N ALA A 70 17.56 4.57 -8.68
CA ALA A 70 18.75 5.42 -8.68
C ALA A 70 18.42 6.87 -9.07
N ASP A 71 17.48 7.05 -10.01
CA ASP A 71 17.01 8.33 -10.51
C ASP A 71 15.50 8.31 -10.81
N ILE A 72 14.88 9.48 -10.95
CA ILE A 72 13.45 9.60 -11.25
C ILE A 72 13.22 9.22 -12.72
N PRO A 73 12.44 8.17 -13.03
CA PRO A 73 12.23 7.75 -14.41
C PRO A 73 11.30 8.72 -15.15
N ASP A 74 11.66 9.06 -16.39
CA ASP A 74 10.79 9.84 -17.29
C ASP A 74 9.61 9.02 -17.83
N GLU A 75 9.82 7.71 -17.99
CA GLU A 75 8.79 6.75 -18.42
C GLU A 75 8.19 5.99 -17.25
N ALA A 76 6.96 5.51 -17.41
CA ALA A 76 6.31 4.69 -16.40
C ALA A 76 7.03 3.35 -16.21
N VAL A 77 7.51 3.07 -14.99
CA VAL A 77 8.17 1.80 -14.63
C VAL A 77 7.26 0.97 -13.76
N MET A 78 7.02 -0.29 -14.15
CA MET A 78 6.31 -1.26 -13.32
C MET A 78 7.26 -1.87 -12.30
N THR A 79 7.07 -1.57 -11.02
CA THR A 79 7.93 -2.07 -9.94
C THR A 79 7.39 -3.34 -9.27
N ARG A 80 6.10 -3.64 -9.46
CA ARG A 80 5.45 -4.85 -8.95
C ARG A 80 4.30 -5.28 -9.84
N PHE A 81 4.18 -6.59 -10.07
CA PHE A 81 3.02 -7.22 -10.69
C PHE A 81 2.54 -8.36 -9.81
N GLN A 82 1.22 -8.48 -9.67
CA GLN A 82 0.60 -9.57 -8.93
C GLN A 82 -0.66 -10.04 -9.63
N SER A 83 -0.81 -11.36 -9.77
CA SER A 83 -1.99 -12.00 -10.29
C SER A 83 -2.38 -13.14 -9.35
N SER A 84 -3.67 -13.20 -9.01
CA SER A 84 -4.23 -14.25 -8.17
C SER A 84 -5.32 -14.98 -8.96
N GLU A 85 -5.41 -16.29 -8.78
CA GLU A 85 -6.51 -17.08 -9.34
C GLU A 85 -7.81 -16.80 -8.57
N GLY A 86 -8.93 -16.75 -9.30
CA GLY A 86 -10.26 -16.62 -8.72
C GLY A 86 -10.80 -15.19 -8.64
N PRO A 87 -11.94 -14.98 -7.97
CA PRO A 87 -12.54 -13.67 -7.83
C PRO A 87 -11.69 -12.78 -6.93
N PHE A 88 -11.71 -11.47 -7.21
CA PHE A 88 -11.04 -10.49 -6.36
C PHE A 88 -11.61 -10.55 -4.93
N PRO A 89 -10.79 -10.79 -3.90
CA PRO A 89 -11.28 -10.93 -2.54
C PRO A 89 -11.82 -9.60 -2.02
N LYS A 90 -12.77 -9.67 -1.09
CA LYS A 90 -13.17 -8.50 -0.30
C LYS A 90 -11.94 -7.96 0.41
N SER A 91 -11.54 -6.75 0.08
CA SER A 91 -10.31 -6.15 0.57
C SER A 91 -10.51 -4.69 0.95
N ARG A 92 -9.59 -4.18 1.77
CA ARG A 92 -9.45 -2.74 2.05
C ARG A 92 -8.17 -2.28 1.41
N SER A 93 -8.24 -1.25 0.58
CA SER A 93 -7.08 -0.63 -0.06
C SER A 93 -7.12 0.87 0.15
N CYS A 94 -6.01 1.45 0.58
CA CYS A 94 -5.85 2.91 0.68
C CYS A 94 -4.38 3.30 0.57
N SER A 95 -4.14 4.50 0.04
CA SER A 95 -2.81 5.13 0.01
C SER A 95 -2.55 5.90 1.30
N LEU A 96 -1.29 5.95 1.72
CA LEU A 96 -0.85 6.67 2.94
C LEU A 96 -1.71 6.36 4.17
N PRO A 97 -1.89 5.09 4.55
CA PRO A 97 -2.78 4.69 5.63
C PRO A 97 -2.31 5.11 7.05
N THR A 98 -1.11 5.66 7.16
CA THR A 98 -0.42 6.02 8.41
C THR A 98 0.08 7.44 8.29
N THR A 99 -0.09 8.27 9.32
CA THR A 99 0.46 9.64 9.46
C THR A 99 0.19 10.62 8.30
N HIS A 100 -0.08 11.89 8.62
CA HIS A 100 -0.11 12.95 7.60
C HIS A 100 1.31 13.30 7.16
N PHE A 101 1.68 12.93 5.95
CA PHE A 101 2.89 13.41 5.29
C PHE A 101 2.55 14.72 4.55
N GLU A 102 3.13 15.85 4.97
CA GLU A 102 2.89 17.14 4.29
C GLU A 102 3.47 17.14 2.86
N ASP A 103 4.58 16.41 2.66
CA ASP A 103 5.32 16.35 1.40
C ASP A 103 4.85 15.23 0.46
N ILE A 104 3.91 14.37 0.89
CA ILE A 104 3.42 13.24 0.08
C ILE A 104 1.90 13.33 -0.04
N LYS A 105 1.41 13.46 -1.27
CA LYS A 105 -0.01 13.58 -1.59
C LYS A 105 -0.51 12.32 -2.28
N ALA A 106 -1.65 11.80 -1.82
CA ALA A 106 -2.38 10.78 -2.54
C ALA A 106 -3.43 11.44 -3.44
N PHE A 107 -3.47 11.03 -4.71
CA PHE A 107 -4.49 11.42 -5.67
C PHE A 107 -5.29 10.19 -6.07
N GLN A 108 -6.60 10.32 -6.18
CA GLN A 108 -7.48 9.25 -6.65
C GLN A 108 -8.00 9.60 -8.03
N TRP A 109 -7.99 8.62 -8.93
CA TRP A 109 -8.66 8.74 -10.22
C TRP A 109 -10.17 8.50 -10.01
N LEU A 110 -10.98 9.37 -10.59
CA LEU A 110 -12.43 9.22 -10.66
C LEU A 110 -12.83 9.11 -12.13
N PRO A 111 -13.73 8.20 -12.50
CA PRO A 111 -14.31 8.18 -13.84
C PRO A 111 -15.09 9.47 -14.09
N ALA A 112 -15.07 9.97 -15.33
CA ALA A 112 -15.70 11.23 -15.72
C ALA A 112 -17.19 11.33 -15.34
N SER A 113 -17.89 10.19 -15.26
CA SER A 113 -19.31 10.13 -14.84
C SER A 113 -19.54 10.48 -13.36
N GLU A 114 -18.48 10.58 -12.55
CA GLU A 114 -18.54 10.83 -11.11
C GLU A 114 -17.92 12.18 -10.72
N GLU A 115 -17.44 12.98 -11.67
CA GLU A 115 -16.81 14.29 -11.42
C GLU A 115 -17.80 15.32 -10.85
N ASP A 116 -19.08 15.23 -11.22
CA ASP A 116 -20.15 16.16 -10.77
C ASP A 116 -20.73 15.81 -9.38
N ALA A 117 -20.37 14.66 -8.80
CA ALA A 117 -20.92 14.16 -7.53
C ALA A 117 -19.99 14.42 -6.34
N ALA A 118 -19.18 15.49 -6.41
CA ALA A 118 -18.16 15.85 -5.43
C ALA A 118 -18.74 16.35 -4.09
N GLU A 119 -19.53 15.53 -3.40
CA GLU A 119 -19.58 15.63 -1.94
C GLU A 119 -18.41 14.81 -1.35
N PRO A 120 -17.66 15.36 -0.38
CA PRO A 120 -16.65 14.61 0.33
C PRO A 120 -17.32 13.49 1.12
N HIS A 121 -17.37 12.29 0.55
CA HIS A 121 -17.88 11.13 1.25
C HIS A 121 -16.95 10.78 2.42
N PRO A 122 -17.51 10.47 3.60
CA PRO A 122 -16.71 10.02 4.72
C PRO A 122 -15.92 8.75 4.35
N PRO A 123 -14.71 8.55 4.89
CA PRO A 123 -13.78 7.47 4.52
C PRO A 123 -14.25 6.06 4.86
N GLU A 124 -15.51 5.88 5.27
CA GLU A 124 -16.03 4.62 5.84
C GLU A 124 -16.63 3.66 4.82
N HIS A 125 -16.78 4.05 3.55
CA HIS A 125 -17.32 3.16 2.52
C HIS A 125 -16.29 2.81 1.45
N TYR A 126 -15.99 1.51 1.36
CA TYR A 126 -15.22 0.94 0.26
C TYR A 126 -15.95 1.21 -1.07
N LYS A 127 -15.32 1.98 -1.96
CA LYS A 127 -15.79 2.19 -3.33
C LYS A 127 -15.13 1.16 -4.22
N GLU A 128 -15.93 0.35 -4.91
CA GLU A 128 -15.42 -0.63 -5.87
C GLU A 128 -14.68 0.10 -7.00
N ALA A 129 -13.47 -0.36 -7.31
CA ALA A 129 -12.67 0.25 -8.35
C ALA A 129 -13.29 -0.01 -9.73
N VAL A 130 -13.45 1.05 -10.52
CA VAL A 130 -13.83 0.95 -11.93
C VAL A 130 -12.57 0.80 -12.81
N PRO A 131 -12.61 0.02 -13.91
CA PRO A 131 -11.44 -0.14 -14.77
C PRO A 131 -11.00 1.18 -15.42
N PHE A 132 -9.71 1.50 -15.32
CA PHE A 132 -9.10 2.64 -16.03
C PHE A 132 -9.03 2.41 -17.55
N ILE A 133 -8.66 1.18 -17.96
CA ILE A 133 -8.57 0.75 -19.36
C ILE A 133 -9.19 -0.65 -19.48
N ARG A 134 -9.91 -0.92 -20.57
CA ARG A 134 -10.34 -2.27 -20.98
C ARG A 134 -9.64 -2.65 -22.27
N PHE A 135 -9.01 -3.81 -22.29
CA PHE A 135 -8.50 -4.42 -23.51
C PHE A 135 -9.65 -5.28 -24.07
N THR A 136 -10.28 -4.81 -25.14
CA THR A 136 -11.31 -5.55 -25.88
C THR A 136 -10.68 -6.52 -26.88
#